data_AF-A0A7N0TL26-F1
#
_entry.id   AF-A0A7N0TL26-F1
#
_cell.length_a   1.000
_cell.length_b   1.000
_cell.length_c   1.000
_cell.angle_alpha   90.00
_cell.angle_beta   90.00
_cell.angle_gamma   90.00
#
_symmetry.space_group_name_H-M   'P 1'
#
loop_
_entity.id
_entity.type
_entity.pdbx_description
1 polymer ?
#
loop_
_entity_poly.entity_id
_entity_poly.type
_entity_poly.pdbx_seq_one_letter_code
_entity_poly.pdbx_strand_id
1 'polypeptide(L)'
;MESSDEDDYFPSFESITPLSNIDSVYQSNAEKGIRKICCELLDLKDAVETLCSNMRTKYLAFLRLTEESAEMKHEILELQKHISSQRILVQDLLSGVCHELGEWHVTDAEIDEDGLDIEIHITPPIKDGDCDVTFLEYIDVLLAEHMVEKAVEALEGKERIYPELKIIGDASIIDPSSYKFAFLKRKQMLEAQLVEVATHPSASAIDVRNALCGLLKLGKENGDMDNPVYSDAES
;
A
#
# COMPACT_ATOMS: atom_id res chain seq x y z
N MET A 1 -37.42 -49.53 -62.11
CA MET A 1 -38.79 -49.03 -62.33
C MET A 1 -39.61 -49.63 -61.20
N GLU A 2 -40.00 -48.94 -60.15
CA GLU A 2 -39.87 -47.55 -59.71
C GLU A 2 -39.82 -47.66 -58.16
N SER A 3 -38.85 -47.04 -57.51
CA SER A 3 -38.82 -46.96 -56.04
C SER A 3 -39.77 -45.84 -55.65
N SER A 4 -40.79 -46.15 -54.85
CA SER A 4 -41.73 -45.18 -54.31
C SER A 4 -41.03 -44.44 -53.17
N ASP A 5 -40.48 -43.27 -53.48
CA ASP A 5 -40.02 -42.31 -52.47
C ASP A 5 -41.27 -41.70 -51.83
N GLU A 6 -41.66 -42.27 -50.68
CA GLU A 6 -42.60 -41.63 -49.76
C GLU A 6 -41.84 -40.49 -49.07
N ASP A 7 -41.98 -39.28 -49.62
CA ASP A 7 -41.60 -38.04 -48.96
C ASP A 7 -42.46 -37.89 -47.70
N ASP A 8 -41.96 -38.37 -46.56
CA ASP A 8 -42.45 -38.02 -45.23
C ASP A 8 -42.25 -36.52 -45.02
N TYR A 9 -43.22 -35.75 -45.51
CA TYR A 9 -43.35 -34.31 -45.30
C TYR A 9 -43.65 -34.08 -43.82
N PHE A 10 -42.60 -34.03 -43.00
CA PHE A 10 -42.69 -33.59 -41.61
C PHE A 10 -43.47 -32.28 -41.58
N PRO A 11 -44.57 -32.18 -40.80
CA PRO A 11 -45.22 -30.91 -40.59
C PRO A 11 -44.18 -30.00 -39.95
N SER A 12 -43.79 -28.96 -40.69
CA SER A 12 -43.02 -27.87 -40.13
C SER A 12 -43.78 -27.39 -38.90
N PHE A 13 -43.10 -27.44 -37.75
CA PHE A 13 -43.58 -26.99 -36.46
C PHE A 13 -44.38 -25.70 -36.65
N GLU A 14 -45.69 -25.82 -36.45
CA GLU A 14 -46.62 -24.73 -36.61
C GLU A 14 -46.17 -23.61 -35.66
N SER A 15 -45.76 -22.49 -36.25
CA SER A 15 -45.27 -21.33 -35.52
C SER A 15 -46.27 -20.96 -34.43
N ILE A 16 -45.79 -20.80 -33.20
CA ILE A 16 -46.59 -20.30 -32.08
C ILE A 16 -47.26 -19.00 -32.53
N THR A 17 -48.56 -19.04 -32.71
CA THR A 17 -49.32 -17.92 -33.26
C THR A 17 -49.19 -16.73 -32.31
N PRO A 18 -48.83 -15.53 -32.81
CA PRO A 18 -48.61 -14.37 -31.96
C PRO A 18 -49.88 -13.97 -31.20
N LEU A 19 -49.71 -13.55 -29.94
CA LEU A 19 -50.76 -13.16 -28.99
C LEU A 19 -51.79 -12.16 -29.54
N SER A 20 -51.42 -11.38 -30.56
CA SER A 20 -52.28 -10.35 -31.17
C SER A 20 -53.43 -10.89 -32.02
N ASN A 21 -53.45 -12.19 -32.35
CA ASN A 21 -54.39 -12.77 -33.33
C ASN A 21 -55.39 -13.77 -32.74
N ILE A 22 -55.41 -14.02 -31.43
CA ILE A 22 -56.30 -15.04 -30.85
C ILE A 22 -57.35 -14.41 -29.94
N ASP A 23 -58.61 -14.65 -30.28
CA ASP A 23 -59.76 -14.15 -29.53
C ASP A 23 -59.89 -14.91 -28.20
N SER A 24 -59.45 -14.27 -27.10
CA SER A 24 -59.31 -14.87 -25.77
C SER A 24 -60.60 -15.42 -25.15
N VAL A 25 -61.74 -15.12 -25.79
CA VAL A 25 -63.09 -15.53 -25.43
C VAL A 25 -63.36 -17.02 -25.75
N TYR A 26 -62.70 -17.60 -26.77
CA TYR A 26 -62.93 -19.00 -27.18
C TYR A 26 -61.86 -19.99 -26.69
N GLN A 27 -60.87 -19.54 -25.92
CA GLN A 27 -59.79 -20.40 -25.42
C GLN A 27 -60.14 -21.11 -24.11
N SER A 28 -59.78 -22.39 -24.02
CA SER A 28 -59.93 -23.16 -22.78
C SER A 28 -58.93 -22.70 -21.70
N ASN A 29 -59.28 -22.89 -20.42
CA ASN A 29 -58.38 -22.55 -19.31
C ASN A 29 -57.06 -23.33 -19.37
N ALA A 30 -57.08 -24.57 -19.85
CA ALA A 30 -55.87 -25.37 -20.05
C ALA A 30 -54.95 -24.74 -21.10
N GLU A 31 -55.52 -24.29 -22.21
CA GLU A 31 -54.81 -23.63 -23.31
C GLU A 31 -54.14 -22.32 -22.85
N LYS A 32 -54.86 -21.51 -22.06
CA LYS A 32 -54.31 -20.30 -21.43
C LYS A 32 -53.14 -20.61 -20.49
N GLY A 33 -53.28 -21.67 -19.68
CA GLY A 33 -52.22 -22.15 -18.78
C GLY A 33 -50.98 -22.62 -19.54
N ILE A 34 -51.16 -23.43 -20.59
CA ILE A 34 -50.06 -23.92 -21.44
C ILE A 34 -49.31 -22.74 -22.07
N ARG A 35 -50.03 -21.77 -22.65
CA ARG A 35 -49.38 -20.58 -23.23
C ARG A 35 -48.61 -19.75 -22.22
N LYS A 36 -49.18 -19.54 -21.02
CA LYS A 36 -48.49 -18.80 -19.96
C LYS A 36 -47.14 -19.45 -19.64
N ILE A 37 -47.12 -20.78 -19.48
CA ILE A 37 -45.90 -21.55 -19.24
C ILE A 37 -44.93 -21.42 -20.43
N CYS A 38 -45.42 -21.50 -21.68
CA CYS A 38 -44.57 -21.32 -22.85
C CYS A 38 -43.93 -19.91 -22.90
N CYS A 39 -44.66 -18.86 -22.54
CA CYS A 39 -44.10 -17.51 -22.43
C CYS A 39 -43.02 -17.44 -21.33
N GLU A 40 -43.31 -17.94 -20.13
CA GLU A 40 -42.34 -17.97 -19.02
C GLU A 40 -41.08 -18.78 -19.38
N LEU A 41 -41.20 -19.85 -20.16
CA LEU A 41 -40.07 -20.64 -20.64
C LEU A 41 -39.22 -19.89 -21.68
N LEU A 42 -39.84 -19.06 -22.53
CA LEU A 42 -39.11 -18.20 -23.47
C LEU A 42 -38.34 -17.10 -22.72
N ASP A 43 -38.97 -16.44 -21.75
CA ASP A 43 -38.30 -15.44 -20.92
C ASP A 43 -37.11 -16.06 -20.15
N LEU A 44 -37.30 -17.27 -19.61
CA LEU A 44 -36.23 -18.00 -18.92
C LEU A 44 -35.08 -18.37 -19.86
N LYS A 45 -35.39 -18.83 -21.08
CA LYS A 45 -34.38 -19.12 -22.11
C LYS A 45 -33.53 -17.89 -22.39
N ASP A 46 -34.16 -16.74 -22.60
CA ASP A 46 -33.46 -15.49 -22.94
C ASP A 46 -32.60 -14.99 -21.76
N ALA A 47 -33.10 -15.15 -20.52
CA ALA A 47 -32.32 -14.86 -19.31
C ALA A 47 -31.08 -15.77 -19.19
N VAL A 48 -31.22 -17.07 -19.48
CA VAL A 48 -30.11 -18.04 -19.46
C VAL A 48 -29.09 -17.74 -20.57
N GLU A 49 -29.53 -17.44 -21.79
CA GLU A 49 -28.63 -17.06 -22.88
C GLU A 49 -27.83 -15.80 -22.53
N THR A 50 -28.49 -14.80 -21.92
CA THR A 50 -27.86 -13.58 -21.43
C THR A 50 -26.83 -13.88 -20.33
N LEU A 51 -27.18 -14.74 -19.37
CA LEU A 51 -26.28 -15.16 -18.29
C LEU A 51 -25.04 -15.88 -18.84
N CYS A 52 -25.23 -16.82 -19.77
CA CYS A 52 -24.15 -17.56 -20.43
C CYS A 52 -23.20 -16.63 -21.18
N SER A 53 -23.74 -15.67 -21.93
CA SER A 53 -22.95 -14.66 -22.66
C SER A 53 -22.13 -13.78 -21.70
N ASN A 54 -22.77 -13.31 -20.62
CA ASN A 54 -22.12 -12.49 -19.60
C ASN A 54 -21.01 -13.28 -18.89
N MET A 55 -21.28 -14.51 -18.47
CA MET A 55 -20.31 -15.39 -17.84
C MET A 55 -19.11 -15.67 -18.74
N ARG A 56 -19.34 -15.98 -20.02
CA ARG A 56 -18.27 -16.20 -21.00
C ARG A 56 -17.38 -14.97 -21.13
N THR A 57 -17.98 -13.77 -21.19
CA THR A 57 -17.25 -12.51 -21.32
C THR A 57 -16.42 -12.22 -20.08
N LYS A 58 -17.00 -12.37 -18.88
CA LYS A 58 -16.30 -12.20 -17.61
C LYS A 58 -15.17 -13.19 -17.42
N TYR A 59 -15.37 -14.46 -17.78
CA TYR A 59 -14.33 -15.48 -17.70
C TYR A 59 -13.15 -15.16 -18.62
N LEU A 60 -13.43 -14.68 -19.84
CA LEU A 60 -12.39 -14.27 -20.78
C LEU A 60 -11.64 -13.01 -20.30
N ALA A 61 -12.34 -12.06 -19.68
CA ALA A 61 -11.70 -10.91 -19.04
C ALA A 61 -10.80 -11.34 -17.86
N PHE A 62 -11.28 -12.27 -17.03
CA PHE A 62 -10.49 -12.82 -15.92
C PHE A 62 -9.21 -13.51 -16.41
N LEU A 63 -9.29 -14.33 -17.46
CA LEU A 63 -8.10 -14.97 -18.05
C LEU A 63 -7.06 -13.95 -18.53
N ARG A 64 -7.50 -12.88 -19.21
CA ARG A 64 -6.60 -11.80 -19.64
C ARG A 64 -5.94 -11.12 -18.45
N LEU A 65 -6.71 -10.78 -17.42
CA LEU A 65 -6.18 -10.19 -16.19
C LEU A 65 -5.16 -11.10 -15.50
N THR A 66 -5.38 -12.41 -15.49
CA THR A 66 -4.40 -13.36 -14.90
C THR A 66 -3.11 -13.44 -15.70
N GLU A 67 -3.16 -13.30 -17.02
CA GLU A 67 -1.99 -13.27 -17.89
C GLU A 67 -1.19 -11.97 -17.68
N GLU A 68 -1.87 -10.83 -17.70
CA GLU A 68 -1.27 -9.52 -17.44
C GLU A 68 -0.66 -9.45 -16.04
N SER A 69 -1.31 -10.03 -15.03
CA SER A 69 -0.76 -10.13 -13.68
C SER A 69 0.51 -10.98 -13.61
N ALA A 70 0.61 -12.03 -14.43
CA ALA A 70 1.80 -12.86 -14.51
C ALA A 70 2.97 -12.12 -15.19
N GLU A 71 2.68 -11.35 -16.25
CA GLU A 71 3.64 -10.48 -16.92
C GLU A 71 4.16 -9.39 -15.99
N MET A 72 3.28 -8.69 -15.28
CA MET A 72 3.67 -7.68 -14.28
C MET A 72 4.57 -8.26 -13.19
N LYS A 73 4.30 -9.48 -12.73
CA LYS A 73 5.18 -10.18 -11.78
C LYS A 73 6.57 -10.41 -12.36
N HIS A 74 6.67 -10.75 -13.65
CA HIS A 74 7.96 -10.91 -14.31
C HIS A 74 8.73 -9.58 -14.39
N GLU A 75 8.05 -8.49 -14.74
CA GLU A 75 8.66 -7.15 -14.78
C GLU A 75 9.20 -6.72 -13.40
N ILE A 76 8.45 -6.98 -12.32
CA ILE A 76 8.90 -6.69 -10.94
C ILE A 76 10.19 -7.45 -10.62
N LEU A 77 10.29 -8.73 -11.02
CA LEU A 77 11.50 -9.52 -10.79
C LEU A 77 12.70 -8.99 -11.57
N GLU A 78 12.50 -8.54 -12.82
CA GLU A 78 13.58 -7.90 -13.59
C GLU A 78 14.00 -6.56 -12.96
N LEU A 79 13.05 -5.75 -12.47
CA LEU A 79 13.36 -4.51 -11.74
C LEU A 79 14.18 -4.79 -10.47
N GLN A 80 13.83 -5.81 -9.69
CA GLN A 80 14.60 -6.21 -8.51
C GLN A 80 16.03 -6.62 -8.86
N LYS A 81 16.22 -7.31 -9.98
CA LYS A 81 17.54 -7.66 -10.52
C LYS A 81 18.32 -6.41 -10.95
N HIS A 82 17.68 -5.45 -11.62
CA HIS A 82 18.31 -4.17 -11.97
C HIS A 82 18.76 -3.39 -10.73
N ILE A 83 17.91 -3.26 -9.71
CA ILE A 83 18.25 -2.60 -8.44
C ILE A 83 19.41 -3.32 -7.75
N SER A 84 19.40 -4.65 -7.74
CA SER A 84 20.48 -5.44 -7.16
C SER A 84 21.82 -5.22 -7.89
N SER A 85 21.78 -5.15 -9.22
CA SER A 85 22.96 -4.84 -10.03
C SER A 85 23.47 -3.41 -9.78
N GLN A 86 22.57 -2.44 -9.67
CA GLN A 86 22.95 -1.05 -9.37
C GLN A 86 23.58 -0.93 -7.98
N ARG A 87 23.04 -1.62 -6.97
CA ARG A 87 23.63 -1.66 -5.62
C ARG A 87 25.06 -2.19 -5.63
N ILE A 88 25.33 -3.26 -6.38
CA ILE A 88 26.69 -3.81 -6.52
C ILE A 88 27.62 -2.77 -7.13
N LEU A 89 27.20 -2.10 -8.22
CA LEU A 89 28.00 -1.05 -8.86
C LEU A 89 28.31 0.12 -7.92
N VAL A 90 27.32 0.57 -7.14
CA VAL A 90 27.52 1.64 -6.15
C VAL A 90 28.47 1.18 -5.04
N GLN A 91 28.34 -0.06 -4.57
CA GLN A 91 29.23 -0.63 -3.56
C GLN A 91 30.67 -0.76 -4.07
N ASP A 92 30.85 -1.24 -5.31
CA ASP A 92 32.17 -1.36 -5.95
C ASP A 92 32.81 0.02 -6.13
N LEU A 93 32.03 1.01 -6.57
CA LEU A 93 32.48 2.39 -6.69
C LEU A 93 32.90 2.96 -5.34
N LEU A 94 32.07 2.81 -4.31
CA LEU A 94 32.38 3.27 -2.96
C LEU A 94 33.65 2.59 -2.42
N SER A 95 33.79 1.28 -2.63
CA SER A 95 35.00 0.55 -2.23
C SER A 95 36.24 1.07 -2.97
N GLY A 96 36.13 1.38 -4.26
CA GLY A 96 37.21 1.96 -5.05
C GLY A 96 37.62 3.34 -4.54
N VAL A 97 36.65 4.24 -4.33
CA VAL A 97 36.90 5.59 -3.81
C VAL A 97 37.51 5.55 -2.40
N CYS A 98 37.01 4.69 -1.52
CA CYS A 98 37.58 4.52 -0.18
C CYS A 98 39.03 4.00 -0.23
N HIS A 99 39.34 3.09 -1.17
CA HIS A 99 40.69 2.59 -1.36
C HIS A 99 41.63 3.68 -1.87
N GLU A 100 41.24 4.42 -2.92
CA GLU A 100 42.01 5.55 -3.44
C GLU A 100 42.24 6.64 -2.38
N LEU A 101 41.20 6.98 -1.60
CA LEU A 101 41.32 7.95 -0.51
C LEU A 101 42.29 7.47 0.58
N GLY A 102 42.27 6.17 0.90
CA GLY A 102 43.23 5.55 1.84
C GLY A 102 44.68 5.63 1.35
N GLU A 103 44.92 5.36 0.06
CA GLU A 103 46.26 5.50 -0.53
C GLU A 103 46.76 6.95 -0.50
N TRP A 104 45.88 7.92 -0.79
CA TRP A 104 46.21 9.35 -0.68
C TRP A 104 46.57 9.74 0.76
N HIS A 105 45.80 9.26 1.75
CA HIS A 105 46.08 9.52 3.16
C HIS A 105 47.42 8.91 3.62
N VAL A 106 47.79 7.72 3.13
CA VAL A 106 49.11 7.11 3.41
C VAL A 106 50.24 7.93 2.78
N THR A 107 50.01 8.51 1.60
CA THR A 107 51.01 9.35 0.91
C THR A 107 51.19 10.70 1.60
N ASP A 108 50.13 11.26 2.21
CA ASP A 108 50.22 12.46 3.06
C ASP A 108 50.79 12.15 4.47
N ALA A 109 50.63 10.93 4.98
CA ALA A 109 51.15 10.50 6.28
C ALA A 109 52.67 10.24 6.32
N GLU A 110 53.38 10.27 5.17
CA GLU A 110 54.85 10.40 5.17
C GLU A 110 55.29 11.81 5.65
N ILE A 111 54.36 12.73 5.94
CA ILE A 111 54.63 14.08 6.46
C ILE A 111 54.14 14.33 7.89
N ASP A 112 53.32 13.47 8.50
CA ASP A 112 53.01 13.65 9.94
C ASP A 112 52.68 12.32 10.65
N GLU A 113 53.53 11.99 11.61
CA GLU A 113 53.51 10.78 12.41
C GLU A 113 52.57 10.98 13.62
N ASP A 114 51.26 10.78 13.44
CA ASP A 114 50.35 10.34 14.52
C ASP A 114 49.01 9.82 13.94
N GLY A 115 48.99 8.56 13.51
CA GLY A 115 47.89 7.97 12.72
C GLY A 115 46.98 7.06 13.53
N LEU A 116 45.83 7.59 13.92
CA LEU A 116 44.68 6.91 14.53
C LEU A 116 44.26 5.66 13.73
N ASP A 117 44.27 4.50 14.39
CA ASP A 117 43.72 3.25 13.88
C ASP A 117 42.19 3.39 13.72
N ILE A 118 41.71 3.59 12.49
CA ILE A 118 40.27 3.60 12.19
C ILE A 118 39.91 2.20 11.66
N GLU A 119 39.61 1.31 12.59
CA GLU A 119 38.94 0.05 12.31
C GLU A 119 37.50 0.38 11.89
N ILE A 120 37.17 0.18 10.60
CA ILE A 120 35.80 0.30 10.07
C ILE A 120 35.01 -0.90 10.58
N HIS A 121 34.64 -0.88 11.86
CA HIS A 121 33.51 -1.63 12.35
C HIS A 121 32.27 -0.78 12.10
N ILE A 122 31.27 -1.40 11.48
CA ILE A 122 29.92 -0.86 11.31
C ILE A 122 29.30 -0.76 12.71
N THR A 123 29.69 0.26 13.46
CA THR A 123 29.07 0.73 14.69
C THR A 123 29.43 2.21 14.80
N PRO A 124 28.46 3.13 14.80
CA PRO A 124 28.78 4.54 14.67
C PRO A 124 29.51 5.04 15.93
N PRO A 125 30.68 5.70 15.80
CA PRO A 125 31.26 6.46 16.90
C PRO A 125 30.44 7.73 17.06
N ILE A 126 29.67 7.79 18.14
CA ILE A 126 28.82 8.94 18.48
C ILE A 126 29.74 10.13 18.82
N LYS A 127 29.84 11.09 17.91
CA LYS A 127 30.23 12.48 18.20
C LYS A 127 29.03 13.39 17.95
N ASP A 128 28.75 14.22 18.94
CA ASP A 128 27.46 14.87 19.21
C ASP A 128 26.99 15.91 18.16
N GLY A 129 27.86 16.36 17.24
CA GLY A 129 27.52 17.39 16.23
C GLY A 129 27.11 16.84 14.86
N ASP A 130 27.74 15.75 14.41
CA ASP A 130 27.51 15.16 13.07
C ASP A 130 26.36 14.13 13.09
N CYS A 131 26.01 13.64 14.28
CA CYS A 131 24.96 12.64 14.51
C CYS A 131 23.55 13.19 14.24
N ASP A 132 23.38 14.50 14.27
CA ASP A 132 22.07 15.15 14.16
C ASP A 132 21.64 15.37 12.71
N VAL A 133 22.54 15.83 11.84
CA VAL A 133 22.27 15.96 10.40
C VAL A 133 22.06 14.57 9.78
N THR A 134 22.94 13.62 10.10
CA THR A 134 22.85 12.23 9.61
C THR A 134 21.58 11.51 10.09
N PHE A 135 21.11 11.81 11.30
CA PHE A 135 19.83 11.27 11.77
C PHE A 135 18.63 11.85 11.00
N LEU A 136 18.63 13.14 10.69
CA LEU A 136 17.53 13.74 9.93
C LEU A 136 17.48 13.23 8.49
N GLU A 137 18.64 13.04 7.85
CA GLU A 137 18.74 12.39 6.54
C GLU A 137 18.24 10.95 6.59
N TYR A 138 18.58 10.20 7.65
CA TYR A 138 18.04 8.86 7.86
C TYR A 138 16.50 8.85 7.96
N ILE A 139 15.91 9.81 8.67
CA ILE A 139 14.45 9.98 8.72
C ILE A 139 13.89 10.30 7.33
N ASP A 140 14.54 11.18 6.56
CA ASP A 140 14.09 11.51 5.20
C ASP A 140 14.10 10.28 4.27
N VAL A 141 15.12 9.43 4.38
CA VAL A 141 15.19 8.16 3.63
C VAL A 141 14.03 7.24 4.03
N LEU A 142 13.78 7.07 5.33
CA LEU A 142 12.66 6.23 5.80
C LEU A 142 11.29 6.74 5.32
N LEU A 143 11.11 8.07 5.31
CA LEU A 143 9.89 8.70 4.80
C LEU A 143 9.74 8.52 3.28
N ALA A 144 10.84 8.63 2.53
CA ALA A 144 10.85 8.41 1.08
C ALA A 144 10.59 6.95 0.70
N GLU A 145 11.04 6.00 1.53
CA GLU A 145 10.83 4.55 1.34
C GLU A 145 9.48 4.06 1.90
N HIS A 146 8.59 4.96 2.35
CA HIS A 146 7.32 4.62 2.99
C HIS A 146 7.44 3.68 4.20
N MET A 147 8.61 3.67 4.87
CA MET A 147 8.87 2.86 6.06
C MET A 147 8.36 3.58 7.33
N VAL A 148 7.06 3.90 7.35
CA VAL A 148 6.41 4.75 8.35
C VAL A 148 6.62 4.21 9.77
N GLU A 149 6.50 2.90 10.00
CA GLU A 149 6.69 2.31 11.34
C GLU A 149 8.12 2.52 11.87
N LYS A 150 9.13 2.35 11.02
CA LYS A 150 10.53 2.55 11.40
C LYS A 150 10.84 4.02 11.67
N ALA A 151 10.24 4.92 10.91
CA ALA A 151 10.37 6.37 11.13
C ALA A 151 9.77 6.77 12.48
N VAL A 152 8.60 6.22 12.84
CA VAL A 152 7.97 6.45 14.15
C VAL A 152 8.88 5.95 15.27
N GLU A 153 9.43 4.75 15.16
CA GLU A 153 10.31 4.18 16.19
C GLU A 153 11.62 4.96 16.35
N ALA A 154 12.22 5.40 15.24
CA ALA A 154 13.45 6.20 15.26
C ALA A 154 13.23 7.57 15.91
N LEU A 155 12.13 8.26 15.58
CA LEU A 155 11.78 9.55 16.20
C LEU A 155 11.42 9.41 17.68
N GLU A 156 10.61 8.41 18.06
CA GLU A 156 10.27 8.12 19.46
C GLU A 156 11.54 7.78 20.28
N GLY A 157 12.45 6.99 19.72
CA GLY A 157 13.71 6.62 20.35
C GLY A 157 14.61 7.84 20.58
N LYS A 158 14.76 8.71 19.59
CA LYS A 158 15.56 9.94 19.69
C LYS A 158 14.95 10.92 20.70
N GLU A 159 13.63 11.07 20.72
CA GLU A 159 12.91 11.92 21.69
C GLU A 159 12.99 11.40 23.13
N ARG A 160 13.09 10.07 23.31
CA ARG A 160 13.33 9.45 24.62
C ARG A 160 14.73 9.71 25.15
N ILE A 161 15.73 9.78 24.26
CA ILE A 161 17.13 10.08 24.62
C ILE A 161 17.31 11.58 24.88
N TYR A 162 16.62 12.43 24.10
CA TYR A 162 16.70 13.89 24.17
C TYR A 162 15.32 14.51 24.45
N PRO A 163 14.87 14.52 25.72
CA PRO A 163 13.55 15.04 26.09
C PRO A 163 13.37 16.54 25.80
N GLU A 164 14.46 17.28 25.58
CA GLU A 164 14.43 18.69 25.16
C GLU A 164 13.78 18.91 23.78
N LEU A 165 13.77 17.86 22.94
CA LEU A 165 13.10 17.84 21.64
C LEU A 165 11.58 17.69 21.77
N LYS A 166 11.09 17.21 22.92
CA LYS A 166 9.67 16.94 23.21
C LYS A 166 8.85 18.20 23.50
N ILE A 167 9.51 19.28 23.95
CA ILE A 167 8.82 20.51 24.33
C ILE A 167 8.29 21.21 23.07
N ILE A 168 6.97 21.11 22.87
CA ILE A 168 6.17 21.92 21.95
C ILE A 168 6.04 23.32 22.58
N GLY A 169 7.12 24.07 22.61
CA GLY A 169 7.01 25.52 22.56
C GLY A 169 6.76 25.86 21.10
N ASP A 170 5.85 26.80 20.82
CA ASP A 170 5.51 27.23 19.46
C ASP A 170 6.74 27.20 18.56
N ALA A 171 6.70 26.41 17.47
CA ALA A 171 7.78 26.35 16.48
C ALA A 171 8.11 27.75 15.90
N SER A 172 7.25 28.74 16.16
CA SER A 172 7.43 30.18 15.91
C SER A 172 8.51 30.85 16.76
N ILE A 173 8.94 30.27 17.89
CA ILE A 173 9.93 30.86 18.83
C ILE A 173 11.33 30.23 18.63
N ILE A 174 11.38 29.08 17.95
CA ILE A 174 12.60 28.31 17.75
C ILE A 174 13.33 28.81 16.48
N ASP A 175 14.65 28.97 16.58
CA ASP A 175 15.47 29.35 15.44
C ASP A 175 15.26 28.37 14.26
N PRO A 176 14.86 28.85 13.06
CA PRO A 176 14.58 27.98 11.91
C PRO A 176 15.81 27.21 11.40
N SER A 177 17.02 27.64 11.74
CA SER A 177 18.25 26.88 11.48
C SER A 177 18.59 25.83 12.54
N SER A 178 17.83 25.75 13.63
CA SER A 178 18.12 24.80 14.70
C SER A 178 17.73 23.37 14.33
N TYR A 179 18.53 22.43 14.86
CA TYR A 179 18.26 21.00 14.78
C TYR A 179 16.84 20.65 15.28
N LYS A 180 16.43 21.23 16.41
CA LYS A 180 15.11 21.00 17.02
C LYS A 180 13.97 21.38 16.07
N PHE A 181 14.09 22.50 15.35
CA PHE A 181 13.09 22.89 14.36
C PHE A 181 13.00 21.87 13.21
N ALA A 182 14.15 21.45 12.68
CA ALA A 182 14.22 20.46 11.60
C ALA A 182 13.69 19.07 12.01
N PHE A 183 13.89 18.68 13.27
CA PHE A 183 13.35 17.47 13.88
C PHE A 183 11.82 17.55 13.99
N LEU A 184 11.29 18.62 14.58
CA LEU A 184 9.85 18.83 14.73
C LEU A 184 9.13 18.87 13.37
N LYS A 185 9.75 19.47 12.36
CA LYS A 185 9.20 19.49 10.99
C LYS A 185 9.03 18.09 10.42
N ARG A 186 10.02 17.20 10.58
CA ARG A 186 9.93 15.81 10.10
C ARG A 186 8.93 15.00 10.90
N LYS A 187 8.84 15.24 12.22
CA LYS A 187 7.79 14.67 13.07
C LYS A 187 6.39 15.07 12.59
N GLN A 188 6.18 16.36 12.30
CA GLN A 188 4.92 16.86 11.77
C GLN A 188 4.58 16.27 10.38
N MET A 189 5.57 16.10 9.50
CA MET A 189 5.38 15.45 8.20
C MET A 189 4.92 14.00 8.35
N LEU A 190 5.54 13.26 9.28
CA LEU A 190 5.15 11.88 9.58
C LEU A 190 3.75 11.80 10.20
N GLU A 191 3.40 12.71 11.10
CA GLU A 191 2.04 12.83 11.65
C GLU A 191 1.01 13.09 10.55
N ALA A 192 1.31 13.98 9.60
CA ALA A 192 0.42 14.25 8.47
C ALA A 192 0.21 13.01 7.59
N GLN A 193 1.27 12.24 7.30
CA GLN A 193 1.14 10.98 6.55
C GLN A 193 0.31 9.94 7.29
N LEU A 194 0.48 9.81 8.60
CA LEU A 194 -0.31 8.88 9.42
C LEU A 194 -1.80 9.29 9.46
N VAL A 195 -2.10 10.58 9.54
CA VAL A 195 -3.47 11.09 9.45
C VAL A 195 -4.08 10.80 8.07
N GLU A 196 -3.32 10.98 6.99
CA GLU A 196 -3.76 10.63 5.64
C GLU A 196 -4.13 9.15 5.54
N VAL A 197 -3.28 8.25 6.02
CA VAL A 197 -3.56 6.80 6.05
C VAL A 197 -4.80 6.47 6.89
N ALA A 198 -4.95 7.08 8.07
CA ALA A 198 -6.08 6.83 8.95
C ALA A 198 -7.42 7.35 8.40
N THR A 199 -7.39 8.35 7.52
CA THR A 199 -8.59 8.98 6.93
C THR A 199 -8.88 8.49 5.51
N HIS A 200 -7.99 7.70 4.91
CA HIS A 200 -8.13 7.23 3.54
C HIS A 200 -9.33 6.26 3.39
N PRO A 201 -10.30 6.52 2.47
CA PRO A 201 -11.53 5.73 2.35
C PRO A 201 -11.33 4.24 2.01
N SER A 202 -10.19 3.89 1.41
CA SER A 202 -9.85 2.52 1.03
C SER A 202 -8.78 1.86 1.92
N ALA A 203 -8.37 2.50 3.02
CA ALA A 203 -7.42 1.92 3.94
C ALA A 203 -8.01 0.67 4.61
N SER A 204 -7.21 -0.38 4.80
CA SER A 204 -7.66 -1.55 5.55
C SER A 204 -7.79 -1.21 7.04
N ALA A 205 -8.61 -1.97 7.77
CA ALA A 205 -8.74 -1.80 9.23
C ALA A 205 -7.39 -1.96 9.96
N ILE A 206 -6.46 -2.73 9.38
CA ILE A 206 -5.12 -2.93 9.92
C ILE A 206 -4.28 -1.68 9.72
N ASP A 207 -4.33 -1.06 8.53
CA ASP A 207 -3.56 0.15 8.21
C ASP A 207 -4.04 1.33 9.06
N VAL A 208 -5.35 1.49 9.22
CA VAL A 208 -5.93 2.51 10.09
C VAL A 208 -5.49 2.29 11.54
N ARG A 209 -5.54 1.05 12.05
CA ARG A 209 -5.08 0.74 13.40
C ARG A 209 -3.59 1.04 13.58
N ASN A 210 -2.76 0.66 12.61
CA ASN A 210 -1.32 0.90 12.68
C ASN A 210 -1.01 2.41 12.64
N ALA A 211 -1.72 3.15 11.80
CA ALA A 211 -1.60 4.61 11.72
C ALA A 211 -1.98 5.29 13.05
N LEU A 212 -3.08 4.87 13.66
CA LEU A 212 -3.49 5.34 14.99
C LEU A 212 -2.47 4.98 16.09
N CYS A 213 -1.91 3.77 16.06
CA CYS A 213 -0.83 3.38 16.97
C CYS A 213 0.41 4.26 16.79
N GLY A 214 0.77 4.60 15.55
CA GLY A 214 1.87 5.52 15.24
C GLY A 214 1.61 6.93 15.80
N LEU A 215 0.42 7.47 15.59
CA LEU A 215 0.01 8.78 16.14
C LEU A 215 0.05 8.80 17.67
N LEU A 216 -0.38 7.71 18.32
CA LEU A 216 -0.29 7.59 19.79
C LEU A 216 1.15 7.57 20.30
N LYS A 217 2.09 6.99 19.54
CA LYS A 217 3.51 7.00 19.89
C LYS A 217 4.11 8.40 19.74
N LEU A 218 3.76 9.12 18.68
CA LEU A 218 4.27 10.47 18.40
C LEU A 218 3.64 11.54 19.32
N GLY A 219 2.37 11.38 19.67
CA GLY A 219 1.57 12.35 20.44
C GLY A 219 1.51 12.12 21.96
N LYS A 220 2.37 11.28 22.54
CA LYS A 220 2.36 11.02 24.00
C LYS A 220 2.79 12.25 24.81
N GLU A 221 1.80 13.03 25.24
CA GLU A 221 1.94 14.14 26.20
C GLU A 221 1.17 13.85 27.51
N ASN A 222 1.89 13.95 28.63
CA ASN A 222 1.45 14.03 30.05
C ASN A 222 0.59 12.90 30.66
N GLY A 223 1.21 12.19 31.60
CA GLY A 223 0.54 11.29 32.54
C GLY A 223 1.40 10.91 33.74
N ASP A 224 2.28 11.80 34.21
CA ASP A 224 2.73 11.73 35.61
C ASP A 224 1.80 12.65 36.41
N MET A 225 0.86 12.02 37.09
CA MET A 225 -0.02 12.64 38.06
C MET A 225 0.82 13.13 39.23
N ASP A 226 0.98 14.45 39.34
CA ASP A 226 1.29 15.11 40.61
C ASP A 226 0.30 14.61 41.67
N ASN A 227 0.83 13.91 42.68
CA ASN A 227 0.08 13.50 43.84
C ASN A 227 -0.26 14.75 44.66
N PRO A 228 -1.54 15.05 44.96
CA PRO A 228 -1.89 16.18 45.78
C PRO A 228 -1.48 15.92 47.24
N VAL A 229 -0.82 16.91 47.80
CA VAL A 229 -0.57 17.12 49.23
C VAL A 229 -1.87 16.91 50.01
N TYR A 230 -1.92 15.88 50.86
CA TYR A 230 -2.91 15.79 51.92
C TYR A 230 -2.56 16.83 52.99
N SER A 231 -3.32 17.92 52.99
CA SER A 231 -3.47 18.80 54.15
C SER A 231 -4.86 18.54 54.71
N ASP A 232 -4.93 17.65 55.71
CA ASP A 232 -6.07 17.57 56.61
C ASP A 232 -5.71 18.32 57.88
N ALA A 233 -6.42 19.42 58.12
CA ALA A 233 -6.52 20.08 59.40
C ALA A 233 -7.91 19.79 59.99
N GLU A 234 -7.91 19.54 61.29
CA GLU A 234 -9.01 19.65 62.27
C GLU A 234 -10.01 18.50 62.44
N SER A 235 -9.73 17.66 63.45
CA SER A 235 -10.40 17.77 64.77
C SER A 235 -9.56 17.09 65.87
#